data_AF-B2IU23-F1
#
_entry.id   AF-B2IU23-F1
#
_cell.length_a   1.000
_cell.length_b   1.000
_cell.length_c   1.000
_cell.angle_alpha   90.00
_cell.angle_beta   90.00
_cell.angle_gamma   90.00
#
_symmetry.space_group_name_H-M   'P 1'
#
loop_
_entity.id
_entity.type
_entity.pdbx_description
1 polymer ?
#
loop_
_entity_poly.entity_id
_entity_poly.type
_entity_poly.pdbx_seq_one_letter_code
_entity_poly.pdbx_strand_id
1 'polypeptide(L)'
;MNPFKKVSSNNVDAKVVQKPQVVEIQPAAQNTSTQELTRGQRLADKFAAQVGSWGFLIGQSTVLAGWVSINLMPGVPHWDQSPFMMLNLVFSFASAYTAPIVLMSQNRQSDTDRRNAEIDHQVNLRAGQNIELLHEKLDDLHTQQLNELTQIVKEQQRVIHELKVSLVPGSKEIKEFKMSVCQEYMSKMALNYLSKLLLIKLSMLTNQSGTITKFLRS
;
A
#
# COMPACT_ATOMS: atom_id res chain seq x y z
N MET A 1 40.31 4.54 42.73
CA MET A 1 40.34 5.94 42.28
C MET A 1 41.34 6.07 41.14
N ASN A 2 40.87 6.00 39.89
CA ASN A 2 41.31 6.78 38.72
C ASN A 2 40.76 6.17 37.41
N PRO A 3 40.53 7.02 36.40
CA PRO A 3 39.33 6.96 35.56
C PRO A 3 39.67 6.83 34.06
N PHE A 4 38.64 6.81 33.23
CA PHE A 4 38.63 7.01 31.77
C PHE A 4 38.97 5.84 30.82
N LYS A 5 37.89 5.45 30.13
CA LYS A 5 37.77 5.36 28.65
C LYS A 5 38.11 4.03 27.98
N LYS A 6 37.04 3.25 27.75
CA LYS A 6 36.86 2.53 26.47
C LYS A 6 35.38 2.56 26.08
N VAL A 7 35.00 3.62 25.37
CA VAL A 7 33.88 3.60 24.43
C VAL A 7 34.47 3.12 23.10
N SER A 8 34.05 1.95 22.65
CA SER A 8 34.23 1.33 21.33
C SER A 8 33.90 -0.15 21.52
N SER A 9 33.09 -0.86 20.75
CA SER A 9 32.24 -0.61 19.60
C SER A 9 31.57 -1.98 19.37
N ASN A 10 30.44 -2.01 18.69
CA ASN A 10 29.90 -3.18 17.97
C ASN A 10 29.14 -4.22 18.81
N ASN A 11 27.83 -4.02 18.92
CA ASN A 11 26.84 -5.12 18.97
C ASN A 11 25.56 -4.73 18.21
N VAL A 12 25.70 -3.98 17.11
CA VAL A 12 24.57 -3.69 16.18
C VAL A 12 24.52 -4.70 15.03
N ASP A 13 25.50 -5.61 14.93
CA ASP A 13 25.63 -6.58 13.83
C ASP A 13 25.04 -7.97 14.13
N ALA A 14 24.13 -8.10 15.09
CA ALA A 14 23.24 -9.25 15.15
C ALA A 14 22.00 -8.98 14.29
N LYS A 15 22.27 -8.83 12.98
CA LYS A 15 21.31 -8.73 11.88
C LYS A 15 20.33 -9.90 12.01
N VAL A 16 19.14 -9.59 12.52
CA VAL A 16 17.94 -10.44 12.53
C VAL A 16 17.57 -10.67 11.07
N VAL A 17 18.24 -11.63 10.43
CA VAL A 17 17.78 -12.23 9.17
C VAL A 17 16.68 -13.21 9.56
N GLN A 18 15.52 -12.67 9.93
CA GLN A 18 14.29 -13.45 9.96
C GLN A 18 13.99 -13.82 8.50
N LYS A 19 13.98 -15.13 8.23
CA LYS A 19 13.42 -15.73 7.02
C LYS A 19 12.10 -15.03 6.68
N PRO A 20 11.77 -14.82 5.39
CA PRO A 20 10.46 -14.30 5.00
C PRO A 20 9.42 -15.29 5.52
N GLN A 21 8.79 -14.95 6.64
CA GLN A 21 7.56 -15.56 7.10
C GLN A 21 6.55 -15.16 6.04
N VAL A 22 6.29 -16.07 5.10
CA VAL A 22 5.00 -16.07 4.42
C VAL A 22 4.01 -16.16 5.56
N VAL A 23 3.42 -15.02 5.94
CA VAL A 23 2.37 -14.95 6.96
C VAL A 23 1.23 -15.74 6.36
N GLU A 24 1.21 -17.03 6.65
CA GLU A 24 0.08 -17.88 6.38
C GLU A 24 -1.06 -17.23 7.15
N ILE A 25 -2.04 -16.71 6.41
CA ILE A 25 -3.31 -16.27 6.97
C ILE A 25 -3.97 -17.56 7.44
N GLN A 26 -3.55 -18.05 8.61
CA GLN A 26 -4.17 -19.17 9.27
C GLN A 26 -5.60 -18.73 9.53
N PRO A 27 -6.61 -19.34 8.88
CA PRO A 27 -7.98 -19.04 9.18
C PRO A 27 -8.13 -19.29 10.68
N ALA A 28 -8.63 -18.30 11.41
CA ALA A 28 -8.81 -18.33 12.87
C ALA A 28 -9.69 -19.51 13.39
N ALA A 29 -10.10 -20.42 12.50
CA ALA A 29 -11.01 -21.52 12.73
C ALA A 29 -10.37 -22.81 13.30
N GLN A 30 -9.03 -22.95 13.42
CA GLN A 30 -8.43 -24.27 13.71
C GLN A 30 -7.83 -24.50 15.09
N ASN A 31 -7.84 -23.52 15.99
CA ASN A 31 -7.42 -23.73 17.40
C ASN A 31 -8.60 -23.63 18.37
N THR A 32 -9.81 -24.00 17.95
CA THR A 32 -10.86 -24.33 18.92
C THR A 32 -10.40 -25.60 19.61
N SER A 33 -9.69 -25.44 20.72
CA SER A 33 -9.46 -26.49 21.71
C SER A 33 -10.78 -27.23 21.85
N THR A 34 -10.80 -28.47 21.35
CA THR A 34 -11.92 -29.39 21.52
C THR A 34 -11.92 -29.70 23.01
N GLN A 35 -12.44 -28.78 23.83
CA GLN A 35 -12.74 -29.06 25.22
C GLN A 35 -13.69 -30.25 25.13
N GLU A 36 -13.18 -31.42 25.49
CA GLU A 36 -13.92 -32.68 25.52
C GLU A 36 -15.18 -32.44 26.33
N LEU A 37 -16.28 -32.16 25.62
CA LEU A 37 -17.55 -31.85 26.26
C LEU A 37 -17.91 -33.05 27.13
N THR A 38 -18.13 -32.81 28.42
CA THR A 38 -18.59 -33.86 29.32
C THR A 38 -19.91 -34.43 28.79
N ARG A 39 -20.21 -35.69 29.10
CA ARG A 39 -21.47 -36.33 28.63
C ARG A 39 -22.71 -35.52 29.01
N GLY A 40 -22.71 -34.90 30.20
CA GLY A 40 -23.77 -34.01 30.66
C GLY A 40 -23.90 -32.73 29.84
N GLN A 41 -22.78 -32.10 29.48
CA GLN A 41 -22.78 -30.91 28.60
C GLN A 41 -23.28 -31.25 27.19
N ARG A 42 -22.83 -32.36 26.60
CA ARG A 42 -23.34 -32.81 25.28
C ARG A 42 -24.84 -33.06 25.30
N LEU A 43 -25.34 -33.62 26.40
CA LEU A 43 -26.77 -33.89 26.57
C LEU A 43 -27.56 -32.60 26.72
N ALA A 44 -27.09 -31.67 27.57
CA ALA A 44 -27.71 -30.36 27.74
C ALA A 44 -27.81 -29.58 26.42
N ASP A 45 -26.79 -29.68 25.56
CA ASP A 45 -26.76 -28.95 24.29
C ASP A 45 -27.74 -29.50 23.28
N LYS A 46 -27.82 -30.83 23.21
CA LYS A 46 -28.81 -31.51 22.39
C LYS A 46 -30.23 -31.19 22.86
N PHE A 47 -30.47 -31.18 24.17
CA PHE A 47 -31.77 -30.80 24.72
C PHE A 47 -32.10 -29.33 24.45
N ALA A 48 -31.17 -28.41 24.67
CA ALA A 48 -31.38 -26.99 24.42
C ALA A 48 -31.65 -26.72 22.93
N ALA A 49 -30.91 -27.36 22.02
CA ALA A 49 -31.14 -27.27 20.58
C ALA A 49 -32.50 -27.85 20.17
N GLN A 50 -32.93 -28.96 20.80
CA GLN A 50 -34.23 -29.56 20.53
C GLN A 50 -35.39 -28.69 21.03
N VAL A 51 -35.30 -28.16 22.24
CA VAL A 51 -36.31 -27.29 22.85
C VAL A 51 -36.47 -25.97 22.07
N GLY A 52 -35.39 -25.46 21.47
CA GLY A 52 -35.42 -24.26 20.63
C GLY A 52 -35.90 -24.50 19.19
N SER A 53 -36.26 -25.73 18.82
CA SER A 53 -36.65 -26.07 17.44
C SER A 53 -38.14 -25.90 17.19
N TRP A 54 -38.49 -25.42 15.98
CA TRP A 54 -39.88 -25.35 15.50
C TRP A 54 -40.58 -26.72 15.51
N GLY A 55 -39.86 -27.81 15.27
CA GLY A 55 -40.44 -29.16 15.30
C GLY A 55 -40.87 -29.61 16.70
N PHE A 56 -40.14 -29.18 17.74
CA PHE A 56 -40.48 -29.50 19.13
C PHE A 56 -41.77 -28.81 19.55
N LEU A 57 -41.94 -27.53 19.19
CA LEU A 57 -43.17 -26.78 19.46
C LEU A 57 -44.39 -27.47 18.84
N ILE A 58 -44.31 -27.85 17.56
CA ILE A 58 -45.41 -28.54 16.86
C ILE A 58 -45.74 -29.89 17.51
N GLY A 59 -44.71 -30.67 17.85
CA GLY A 59 -44.88 -31.96 18.52
C GLY A 59 -45.55 -31.81 19.88
N GLN A 60 -45.08 -30.87 20.71
CA GLN A 60 -45.65 -30.59 22.02
C GLN A 60 -47.10 -30.10 21.91
N SER A 61 -47.42 -29.22 20.95
CA SER A 61 -48.80 -28.79 20.68
C SER A 61 -49.70 -29.93 20.23
N THR A 62 -49.20 -30.87 19.43
CA THR A 62 -49.99 -32.03 18.98
C THR A 62 -50.28 -32.99 20.13
N VAL A 63 -49.30 -33.24 21.00
CA VAL A 63 -49.50 -34.05 22.21
C VAL A 63 -50.55 -33.40 23.12
N LEU A 64 -50.46 -32.08 23.32
CA LEU A 64 -51.39 -31.33 24.16
C LEU A 64 -52.80 -31.32 23.57
N ALA A 65 -52.93 -31.09 22.26
CA ALA A 65 -54.20 -31.17 21.55
C ALA A 65 -54.80 -32.58 21.59
N GLY A 66 -53.96 -33.62 21.41
CA GLY A 66 -54.39 -35.02 21.49
C GLY A 66 -54.88 -35.40 22.89
N TRP A 67 -54.15 -34.98 23.93
CA TRP A 67 -54.53 -35.20 25.33
C TRP A 67 -55.89 -34.59 25.66
N VAL A 68 -56.07 -33.32 25.32
CA VAL A 68 -57.32 -32.59 25.51
C VAL A 68 -58.46 -33.25 24.71
N SER A 69 -58.20 -33.67 23.47
CA SER A 69 -59.21 -34.31 22.60
C SER A 69 -59.67 -35.67 23.16
N ILE A 70 -58.75 -36.51 23.63
CA ILE A 70 -59.09 -37.82 24.22
C ILE A 70 -59.90 -37.64 25.52
N ASN A 71 -59.52 -36.67 26.35
CA ASN A 71 -60.17 -36.45 27.64
C ASN A 71 -61.55 -35.76 27.52
N LEU A 72 -61.83 -35.07 26.41
CA LEU A 72 -63.15 -34.50 26.11
C LEU A 72 -64.07 -35.47 25.34
N MET A 73 -63.57 -36.64 24.93
CA MET A 73 -64.32 -37.57 24.09
C MET A 73 -65.43 -38.26 24.89
N PRO A 74 -66.71 -38.18 24.44
CA PRO A 74 -67.81 -38.83 25.15
C PRO A 74 -67.66 -40.36 25.09
N GLY A 75 -67.67 -41.01 26.26
CA GLY A 75 -67.53 -42.46 26.40
C GLY A 75 -66.18 -42.94 26.95
N VAL A 76 -65.20 -42.06 27.10
CA VAL A 76 -63.94 -42.36 27.82
C VAL A 76 -64.06 -41.87 29.27
N PRO A 77 -63.57 -42.63 30.27
CA PRO A 77 -63.49 -42.12 31.63
C PRO A 77 -62.60 -40.86 31.67
N HIS A 78 -63.16 -39.75 32.17
CA HIS A 78 -62.44 -38.48 32.27
C HIS A 78 -61.37 -38.58 33.37
N TRP A 79 -60.16 -39.00 32.99
CA TRP A 79 -59.04 -39.18 33.92
C TRP A 79 -58.45 -37.85 34.40
N ASP A 80 -58.63 -36.77 33.63
CA ASP A 80 -58.12 -35.43 33.95
C ASP A 80 -59.26 -34.39 33.83
N GLN A 81 -60.18 -34.36 34.80
CA GLN A 81 -61.32 -33.44 34.79
C GLN A 81 -60.89 -31.97 34.78
N SER A 82 -61.68 -31.11 34.12
CA SER A 82 -61.42 -29.67 34.04
C SER A 82 -61.23 -29.08 35.45
N PRO A 83 -60.11 -28.40 35.76
CA PRO A 83 -59.09 -27.86 34.85
C PRO A 83 -57.77 -28.67 34.82
N PHE A 84 -57.70 -29.74 34.00
CA PHE A 84 -56.51 -30.54 33.64
C PHE A 84 -55.31 -30.49 34.63
N MET A 85 -55.52 -30.95 35.88
CA MET A 85 -54.55 -30.80 36.98
C MET A 85 -53.25 -31.57 36.71
N MET A 86 -53.35 -32.78 36.13
CA MET A 86 -52.18 -33.62 35.87
C MET A 86 -51.32 -33.04 34.75
N LEU A 87 -51.95 -32.57 33.67
CA LEU A 87 -51.26 -31.92 32.57
C LEU A 87 -50.50 -30.67 33.03
N ASN A 88 -51.17 -29.84 33.83
CA ASN A 88 -50.58 -28.62 34.38
C ASN A 88 -49.36 -28.92 35.28
N LEU A 89 -49.44 -29.98 36.10
CA LEU A 89 -48.32 -30.38 36.96
C LEU A 89 -47.10 -30.82 36.14
N VAL A 90 -47.30 -31.68 35.15
CA VAL A 90 -46.22 -32.19 34.29
C VAL A 90 -45.57 -31.07 33.48
N PHE A 91 -46.38 -30.17 32.90
CA PHE A 91 -45.86 -29.05 32.11
C PHE A 91 -45.07 -28.04 32.97
N SER A 92 -45.54 -27.78 34.19
CA SER A 92 -44.85 -26.91 35.15
C SER A 92 -43.48 -27.49 35.52
N PHE A 93 -43.41 -28.79 35.80
CA PHE A 93 -42.15 -29.48 36.09
C PHE A 93 -41.20 -29.47 34.88
N ALA A 94 -41.71 -29.78 33.68
CA ALA A 94 -40.91 -29.76 32.46
C ALA A 94 -40.29 -28.39 32.20
N SER A 95 -41.07 -27.31 32.37
CA SER A 95 -40.60 -25.93 32.21
C SER A 95 -39.54 -25.55 33.25
N ALA A 96 -39.74 -25.95 34.51
CA ALA A 96 -38.82 -25.67 35.61
C ALA A 96 -37.41 -26.25 35.38
N TYR A 97 -37.31 -27.45 34.78
CA TYR A 97 -36.02 -28.07 34.43
C TYR A 97 -35.44 -27.57 33.11
N THR A 98 -36.30 -27.13 32.18
CA THR A 98 -35.86 -26.64 30.88
C THR A 98 -35.07 -25.34 31.02
N ALA A 99 -35.54 -24.40 31.82
CA ALA A 99 -34.89 -23.09 32.01
C ALA A 99 -33.40 -23.18 32.43
N PRO A 100 -33.00 -23.93 33.48
CA PRO A 100 -31.59 -24.03 33.88
C PRO A 100 -30.74 -24.79 32.86
N ILE A 101 -31.28 -25.83 32.19
CA ILE A 101 -30.54 -26.56 31.15
C ILE A 101 -30.23 -25.64 29.96
N VAL A 102 -31.23 -24.87 29.52
CA VAL A 102 -31.07 -23.88 28.45
C VAL A 102 -30.08 -22.80 28.88
N LEU A 103 -30.17 -22.28 30.10
CA LEU A 103 -29.25 -21.27 30.62
C LEU A 103 -27.81 -21.78 30.70
N MET A 104 -27.60 -23.03 31.12
CA MET A 104 -26.27 -23.67 31.15
C MET A 104 -25.68 -23.80 29.73
N SER A 105 -26.49 -24.21 28.75
CA SER A 105 -26.06 -24.29 27.35
C SER A 105 -25.74 -22.90 26.79
N GLN A 106 -26.58 -21.90 27.08
CA GLN A 106 -26.39 -20.52 26.65
C GLN A 106 -25.12 -19.90 27.25
N ASN A 107 -24.89 -20.07 28.55
CA ASN A 107 -23.71 -19.52 29.22
C ASN A 107 -22.41 -20.08 28.60
N ARG A 108 -22.40 -21.38 28.26
CA ARG A 108 -21.24 -22.01 27.61
C ARG A 108 -21.04 -21.56 26.16
N GLN A 109 -22.12 -21.39 25.39
CA GLN A 109 -22.04 -20.83 24.04
C GLN A 109 -21.51 -19.40 24.07
N SER A 110 -22.06 -18.55 24.95
CA SER A 110 -21.59 -17.17 25.16
C SER A 110 -20.12 -17.08 25.55
N ASP A 111 -19.64 -17.96 26.44
CA ASP A 111 -18.22 -18.02 26.78
C ASP A 111 -17.33 -18.39 25.58
N THR A 112 -17.81 -19.30 24.72
CA THR A 112 -17.10 -19.70 23.49
C THR A 112 -17.09 -18.54 22.49
N ASP A 113 -18.22 -17.90 22.28
CA ASP A 113 -18.37 -16.75 21.38
C ASP A 113 -17.49 -15.58 21.82
N ARG A 114 -17.43 -15.30 23.13
CA ARG A 114 -16.54 -14.28 23.71
C ARG A 114 -15.07 -14.59 23.44
N ARG A 115 -14.63 -15.85 23.61
CA ARG A 115 -13.24 -16.24 23.30
C ARG A 115 -12.93 -16.08 21.82
N ASN A 116 -13.86 -16.50 20.96
CA ASN A 116 -13.70 -16.37 19.51
C ASN A 116 -13.62 -14.89 19.09
N ALA A 117 -14.46 -14.03 19.67
CA ALA A 117 -14.42 -12.59 19.41
C ALA A 117 -13.10 -11.95 19.85
N GLU A 118 -12.55 -12.36 21.01
CA GLU A 118 -11.24 -11.89 21.47
C GLU A 118 -10.11 -12.31 20.53
N ILE A 119 -10.13 -13.56 20.06
CA ILE A 119 -9.14 -14.06 19.09
C ILE A 119 -9.23 -13.28 17.77
N ASP A 120 -10.45 -13.11 17.24
CA ASP A 120 -10.69 -12.36 16.01
C ASP A 120 -10.20 -10.91 16.13
N HIS A 121 -10.49 -10.26 17.27
CA HIS A 121 -9.99 -8.92 17.56
C HIS A 121 -8.45 -8.86 17.56
N GLN A 122 -7.77 -9.81 18.20
CA GLN A 122 -6.30 -9.87 18.19
C GLN A 122 -5.72 -10.11 16.79
N VAL A 123 -6.36 -10.98 16.00
CA VAL A 123 -5.95 -11.22 14.60
C VAL A 123 -6.09 -9.94 13.79
N ASN A 124 -7.20 -9.21 13.94
CA ASN A 124 -7.42 -7.94 13.24
C ASN A 124 -6.39 -6.88 13.63
N LEU A 125 -6.03 -6.77 14.91
CA LEU A 125 -4.97 -5.85 15.36
C LEU A 125 -3.61 -6.22 14.74
N ARG A 126 -3.24 -7.51 14.74
CA ARG A 126 -1.99 -7.98 14.11
C ARG A 126 -2.00 -7.73 12.60
N ALA A 127 -3.13 -7.92 11.93
CA ALA A 127 -3.27 -7.62 10.52
C ALA A 127 -3.06 -6.12 10.25
N GLY A 128 -3.65 -5.25 11.08
CA GLY A 128 -3.42 -3.80 11.01
C GLY A 128 -1.94 -3.41 11.15
N GLN A 129 -1.24 -3.97 12.16
CA GLN A 129 0.19 -3.75 12.36
C GLN A 129 1.03 -4.25 11.18
N ASN A 130 0.70 -5.41 10.62
CA ASN A 130 1.41 -5.96 9.46
C ASN A 130 1.23 -5.06 8.23
N ILE A 131 0.04 -4.50 8.02
CA ILE A 131 -0.22 -3.55 6.92
C ILE A 131 0.61 -2.28 7.11
N GLU A 132 0.66 -1.74 8.33
CA GLU A 132 1.48 -0.57 8.65
C GLU A 132 2.97 -0.81 8.38
N LEU A 133 3.50 -1.96 8.83
CA LEU A 133 4.88 -2.36 8.56
C LEU A 133 5.16 -2.57 7.06
N LEU A 134 4.20 -3.12 6.31
CA LEU A 134 4.31 -3.25 4.86
C LEU A 134 4.37 -1.88 4.17
N HIS A 135 3.57 -0.91 4.63
CA HIS A 135 3.63 0.47 4.13
C HIS A 135 4.98 1.12 4.42
N GLU A 136 5.51 1.00 5.64
CA GLU A 136 6.83 1.53 5.99
C GLU A 136 7.92 0.95 5.09
N LYS A 137 7.92 -0.37 4.87
CA LYS A 137 8.88 -1.04 3.99
C LYS A 137 8.74 -0.60 2.53
N LEU A 138 7.50 -0.37 2.06
CA LEU A 138 7.25 0.09 0.71
C LEU A 138 7.76 1.53 0.52
N ASP A 139 7.53 2.40 1.49
CA ASP A 139 7.99 3.79 1.47
C ASP A 139 9.52 3.90 1.53
N ASP A 140 10.17 3.04 2.32
CA ASP A 140 11.64 2.91 2.35
C ASP A 140 12.19 2.58 0.95
N LEU A 141 11.61 1.57 0.29
CA LEU A 141 12.03 1.14 -1.05
C LEU A 141 11.78 2.22 -2.10
N HIS A 142 10.61 2.87 -2.07
CA HIS A 142 10.30 4.00 -2.96
C HIS A 142 11.29 5.15 -2.76
N THR A 143 11.64 5.48 -1.51
CA THR A 143 12.60 6.54 -1.21
C THR A 143 14.00 6.21 -1.73
N GLN A 144 14.43 4.95 -1.60
CA GLN A 144 15.70 4.48 -2.18
C GLN A 144 15.72 4.65 -3.70
N GLN A 145 14.67 4.21 -4.40
CA GLN A 145 14.55 4.34 -5.85
C GLN A 145 14.55 5.81 -6.30
N LEU A 146 13.83 6.69 -5.59
CA LEU A 146 13.82 8.13 -5.89
C LEU A 146 15.20 8.77 -5.69
N ASN A 147 15.94 8.35 -4.67
CA ASN A 147 17.29 8.83 -4.43
C ASN A 147 18.25 8.37 -5.54
N GLU A 148 18.18 7.10 -5.96
CA GLU A 148 18.97 6.58 -7.09
C GLU A 148 18.67 7.35 -8.38
N LEU A 149 17.39 7.56 -8.70
CA LEU A 149 16.99 8.30 -9.89
C LEU A 149 17.49 9.75 -9.84
N THR A 150 17.42 10.38 -8.66
CA THR A 150 17.96 11.73 -8.44
C THR A 150 19.48 11.78 -8.64
N GLN A 151 20.22 10.76 -8.19
CA GLN A 151 21.66 10.68 -8.41
C GLN A 151 21.99 10.52 -9.90
N ILE A 152 21.28 9.64 -10.61
CA ILE A 152 21.47 9.45 -12.06
C ILE A 152 21.22 10.76 -12.81
N VAL A 153 20.14 11.48 -12.49
CA VAL A 153 19.83 12.78 -13.12
C VAL A 153 20.91 13.82 -12.81
N LYS A 154 21.41 13.89 -11.57
CA LYS A 154 22.52 14.79 -11.21
C LYS A 154 23.80 14.47 -11.98
N GLU A 155 24.09 13.19 -12.18
CA GLU A 155 25.27 12.75 -12.93
C GLU A 155 25.15 13.12 -14.41
N GLN A 156 23.98 12.89 -15.02
CA GLN A 156 23.70 13.36 -16.38
C GLN A 156 23.87 14.88 -16.50
N GLN A 157 23.42 15.65 -15.51
CA GLN A 157 23.58 17.10 -15.48
C GLN A 157 25.07 17.51 -15.44
N ARG A 158 25.91 16.81 -14.66
CA ARG A 158 27.36 17.05 -14.62
C ARG A 158 28.01 16.78 -15.96
N VAL A 159 27.72 15.62 -16.56
CA VAL A 159 28.28 15.24 -17.87
C VAL A 159 27.89 16.25 -18.94
N ILE A 160 26.62 16.68 -18.97
CA ILE A 160 26.16 17.74 -19.87
C ILE A 160 26.89 19.06 -19.60
N HIS A 161 27.10 19.43 -18.33
CA HIS A 161 27.80 20.65 -17.98
C HIS A 161 29.29 20.60 -18.38
N GLU A 162 29.98 19.48 -18.18
CA GLU A 162 31.37 19.30 -18.60
C GLU A 162 31.52 19.26 -20.12
N LEU A 163 30.61 18.60 -20.83
CA LEU A 163 30.53 18.65 -22.29
C LEU A 163 30.33 20.09 -22.77
N LYS A 164 29.42 20.85 -22.14
CA LYS A 164 29.21 22.26 -22.44
C LYS A 164 30.48 23.07 -22.19
N VAL A 165 31.15 22.88 -21.06
CA VAL A 165 32.40 23.59 -20.72
C VAL A 165 33.53 23.25 -21.68
N SER A 166 33.63 22.00 -22.15
CA SER A 166 34.69 21.56 -23.06
C SER A 166 34.43 21.96 -24.52
N LEU A 167 33.16 22.11 -24.93
CA LEU A 167 32.79 22.59 -26.27
C LEU A 167 32.77 24.12 -26.36
N VAL A 168 32.63 24.85 -25.25
CA VAL A 168 32.70 26.32 -25.20
C VAL A 168 34.05 26.90 -25.67
N PRO A 169 35.24 26.41 -25.28
CA PRO A 169 36.52 26.93 -25.79
C PRO A 169 36.67 26.68 -27.30
N GLY A 170 36.22 25.53 -27.81
CA GLY A 170 36.21 25.26 -29.26
C GLY A 170 35.37 26.27 -30.04
N SER A 171 34.26 26.75 -29.49
CA SER A 171 33.46 27.81 -30.12
C SER A 171 34.15 29.19 -30.14
N LYS A 172 34.95 29.51 -29.10
CA LYS A 172 35.75 30.74 -29.05
C LYS A 172 36.91 30.69 -30.03
N GLU A 173 37.64 29.59 -30.10
CA GLU A 173 38.73 29.39 -31.06
C GLU A 173 38.23 29.47 -32.51
N ILE A 174 37.09 28.85 -32.82
CA ILE A 174 36.47 28.95 -34.15
C ILE A 174 36.05 30.39 -34.46
N LYS A 175 35.55 31.13 -33.47
CA LYS A 175 35.13 32.54 -33.65
C LYS A 175 36.34 33.46 -33.84
N GLU A 176 37.40 33.28 -33.06
CA GLU A 176 38.66 34.02 -33.17
C GLU A 176 39.38 33.72 -34.49
N PHE A 177 39.41 32.45 -34.91
CA PHE A 177 39.94 32.05 -36.21
C PHE A 177 39.16 32.69 -37.37
N LYS A 178 37.82 32.66 -37.34
CA LYS A 178 37.00 33.34 -38.35
C LYS A 178 37.23 34.86 -38.35
N MET A 179 37.41 35.47 -37.18
CA MET A 179 37.70 36.92 -37.06
C MET A 179 39.05 37.27 -37.70
N SER A 180 40.09 36.47 -37.42
CA SER A 180 41.43 36.66 -37.96
C SER A 180 41.45 36.55 -39.48
N VAL A 181 40.78 35.54 -40.04
CA VAL A 181 40.67 35.35 -41.49
C VAL A 181 39.90 36.52 -42.12
N CYS A 182 38.76 36.94 -41.57
CA CYS A 182 38.03 38.11 -42.09
C CYS A 182 38.87 39.39 -42.03
N GLN A 183 39.63 39.62 -40.96
CA GLN A 183 40.52 40.77 -40.83
C GLN A 183 41.59 40.78 -41.92
N GLU A 184 42.19 39.62 -42.23
CA GLU A 184 43.17 39.49 -43.29
C GLU A 184 42.55 39.73 -44.69
N TYR A 185 41.36 39.20 -44.95
CA TYR A 185 40.63 39.44 -46.21
C TYR A 185 40.26 40.92 -46.38
N MET A 186 39.78 41.59 -45.33
CA MET A 186 39.44 43.02 -45.36
C MET A 186 40.66 43.88 -45.64
N SER A 187 41.80 43.56 -45.03
CA SER A 187 43.07 44.26 -45.27
C SER A 187 43.54 44.11 -46.72
N LYS A 188 43.52 42.88 -47.27
CA LYS A 188 43.88 42.62 -48.67
C LYS A 188 42.94 43.30 -49.66
N MET A 189 41.64 43.33 -49.36
CA MET A 189 40.65 44.02 -50.18
C MET A 189 40.87 45.53 -50.18
N ALA A 190 41.10 46.15 -49.02
CA ALA A 190 41.40 47.58 -48.91
C ALA A 190 42.68 47.97 -49.68
N LEU A 191 43.74 47.14 -49.61
CA LEU A 191 44.97 47.32 -50.37
C LEU A 191 44.73 47.27 -51.89
N ASN A 192 43.89 46.35 -52.36
CA ASN A 192 43.52 46.25 -53.76
C ASN A 192 42.73 47.49 -54.23
N TYR A 193 41.76 47.96 -53.43
CA TYR A 193 41.02 49.19 -53.74
C TYR A 193 41.93 50.42 -53.79
N LEU A 194 42.82 50.58 -52.81
CA LEU A 194 43.80 51.68 -52.79
C LEU A 194 44.73 51.61 -53.99
N SER A 195 45.20 50.42 -54.35
CA SER A 195 46.03 50.20 -55.55
C SER A 195 45.28 50.61 -56.83
N LYS A 196 44.02 50.18 -56.99
CA LYS A 196 43.17 50.58 -58.12
C LYS A 196 42.92 52.09 -58.15
N LEU A 197 42.64 52.70 -57.00
CA LEU A 197 42.40 54.16 -56.91
C LEU A 197 43.65 54.95 -57.31
N LEU A 198 44.83 54.49 -56.87
CA LEU A 198 46.12 55.10 -57.18
C LEU A 198 46.45 54.96 -58.67
N LEU A 199 46.18 53.81 -59.29
CA LEU A 199 46.30 53.62 -60.74
C LEU A 199 45.35 54.52 -61.53
N ILE A 200 44.09 54.67 -61.11
CA ILE A 200 43.13 55.59 -61.74
C ILE A 200 43.63 57.04 -61.63
N LYS A 201 44.13 57.44 -60.45
CA LYS A 201 44.63 58.80 -60.23
C LYS A 201 45.89 59.08 -61.07
N LEU A 202 46.80 58.11 -61.18
CA LEU A 202 47.96 58.19 -62.09
C LEU A 202 47.52 58.29 -63.56
N SER A 203 46.53 57.50 -63.99
CA SER A 203 45.97 57.56 -65.34
C SER A 203 45.34 58.92 -65.66
N MET A 204 44.59 59.50 -64.72
CA MET A 204 44.00 60.84 -64.87
C MET A 204 45.06 61.94 -64.96
N LEU A 205 46.16 61.83 -64.19
CA LEU A 205 47.29 62.76 -64.26
C LEU A 205 48.03 62.66 -65.62
N THR A 206 48.19 61.45 -66.17
CA THR A 206 48.77 61.27 -67.51
C THR A 206 47.87 61.83 -68.62
N ASN A 207 46.55 61.75 -68.49
CA ASN A 207 45.60 62.28 -69.49
C ASN A 207 45.53 63.82 -69.49
N GLN A 208 45.60 64.44 -68.30
CA GLN A 208 45.69 65.90 -68.17
C GLN A 208 47.00 66.44 -68.77
N SER A 209 48.12 65.72 -68.61
CA SER A 209 49.40 66.09 -69.22
C SER A 209 49.34 66.03 -70.76
N GLY A 210 48.66 65.04 -71.34
CA GLY A 210 48.43 64.95 -72.79
C GLY A 210 47.59 66.09 -73.37
N THR A 211 46.66 66.63 -72.58
CA THR A 211 45.79 67.76 -72.99
C THR A 211 46.57 69.09 -73.02
N ILE A 212 47.50 69.29 -72.09
CA ILE A 212 48.36 70.49 -72.05
C ILE A 212 49.32 70.51 -73.25
N THR A 213 49.85 69.35 -73.68
CA THR A 213 50.69 69.29 -74.91
C THR A 213 49.92 69.58 -76.20
N LYS A 214 48.61 69.33 -76.25
CA LYS A 214 47.78 69.72 -77.40
C LYS A 214 47.43 71.21 -77.41
N PHE A 215 47.32 71.82 -76.24
CA PHE A 215 46.99 73.24 -76.10
C PHE A 215 48.18 74.18 -76.34
N LEU A 216 49.43 73.68 -76.25
CA LEU A 216 50.65 74.43 -76.59
C LEU A 216 51.09 74.28 -78.07
N ARG A 217 50.28 73.62 -78.92
CA ARG A 217 50.55 73.40 -80.36
C ARG A 217 49.40 73.84 -81.28
N SER A 218 48.58 74.78 -80.82
CA SER A 218 47.59 75.51 -81.61
C SER A 218 47.70 77.00 -81.28
#